data_AF-A0A5E8H9Q0-F1
#
_entry.id   AF-A0A5E8H9Q0-F1
#
_cell.length_a   1.000
_cell.length_b   1.000
_cell.length_c   1.000
_cell.angle_alpha   90.00
_cell.angle_beta   90.00
_cell.angle_gamma   90.00
#
_symmetry.space_group_name_H-M   'P 1'
#
loop_
_entity.id
_entity.type
_entity.pdbx_description
1 polymer ?
#
loop_
_entity_poly.entity_id
_entity_poly.type
_entity_poly.pdbx_seq_one_letter_code
_entity_poly.pdbx_strand_id
1 'polypeptide(L)'
;MSHTRRSILKAIGISVLATPMAGCMTSESGWFNPTTSIDAANLSPSAASIVAGDMVAKLSEHVGAGTGTISLKADNSEFALALESSLRGWGYAVAEADQQPLGDTIIPLAYTIDSDAGQIFARLTTPTVELARTYQATPTGASPTSPVSVLTRTV
;
A
#
# COMPACT_ATOMS: atom_id res chain seq x y z
N MET A 1 -26.94 21.76 -71.63
CA MET A 1 -27.34 22.42 -70.37
C MET A 1 -27.43 21.37 -69.26
N SER A 2 -26.92 21.72 -68.07
CA SER A 2 -27.08 21.11 -66.72
C SER A 2 -26.63 19.64 -66.53
N HIS A 3 -25.46 19.43 -65.92
CA HIS A 3 -25.21 19.20 -64.48
C HIS A 3 -25.27 17.72 -64.06
N THR A 4 -24.10 17.10 -63.85
CA THR A 4 -23.54 16.86 -62.51
C THR A 4 -24.48 16.06 -61.61
N ARG A 5 -24.37 14.72 -61.64
CA ARG A 5 -24.76 13.89 -60.49
C ARG A 5 -23.73 12.80 -60.21
N ARG A 6 -22.79 13.20 -59.36
CA ARG A 6 -22.40 12.49 -58.14
C ARG A 6 -21.69 11.15 -58.36
N SER A 7 -20.38 11.31 -58.49
CA SER A 7 -19.35 10.47 -57.87
C SER A 7 -19.80 9.96 -56.50
N ILE A 8 -20.24 8.70 -56.43
CA ILE A 8 -20.42 7.94 -55.19
C ILE A 8 -19.91 6.51 -55.45
N LEU A 9 -18.69 6.42 -55.95
CA LEU A 9 -17.93 5.17 -56.01
C LEU A 9 -17.34 4.92 -54.62
N LYS A 10 -18.18 4.29 -53.77
CA LYS A 10 -17.84 3.34 -52.69
C LYS A 10 -16.45 3.49 -52.06
N ALA A 11 -16.31 4.44 -51.14
CA ALA A 11 -15.28 4.38 -50.11
C ALA A 11 -15.87 3.71 -48.86
N ILE A 12 -15.77 2.38 -48.79
CA ILE A 12 -16.00 1.65 -47.54
C ILE A 12 -14.75 1.89 -46.69
N GLY A 13 -14.76 2.97 -45.91
CA GLY A 13 -13.75 3.25 -44.92
C GLY A 13 -13.93 2.30 -43.73
N ILE A 14 -13.02 1.35 -43.57
CA ILE A 14 -12.92 0.50 -42.39
C ILE A 14 -12.41 1.40 -41.26
N SER A 15 -13.32 1.87 -40.41
CA SER A 15 -12.96 2.54 -39.16
C SER A 15 -12.57 1.47 -38.14
N VAL A 16 -11.26 1.19 -38.04
CA VAL A 16 -10.71 0.39 -36.93
C VAL A 16 -10.76 1.27 -35.70
N LEU A 17 -11.73 1.01 -34.83
CA LEU A 17 -11.81 1.61 -33.50
C LEU A 17 -10.73 0.95 -32.63
N ALA A 18 -9.51 1.50 -32.64
CA ALA A 18 -8.45 1.08 -31.74
C ALA A 18 -8.82 1.55 -30.31
N THR A 19 -9.42 0.67 -29.52
CA THR A 19 -9.54 0.91 -28.08
C THR A 19 -8.12 0.86 -27.49
N PRO A 20 -7.68 1.89 -26.76
CA PRO A 20 -6.42 1.79 -26.05
C PRO A 20 -6.58 0.68 -25.02
N MET A 21 -5.84 -0.42 -25.19
CA MET A 21 -5.62 -1.37 -24.12
C MET A 21 -4.94 -0.59 -23.00
N ALA A 22 -5.65 -0.32 -21.91
CA ALA A 22 -5.05 0.18 -20.70
C ALA A 22 -4.07 -0.88 -20.20
N GLY A 23 -2.78 -0.66 -20.44
CA GLY A 23 -1.73 -1.43 -19.79
C GLY A 23 -1.67 -1.03 -18.32
N CYS A 24 -1.41 -1.98 -17.42
CA CYS A 24 -0.98 -1.64 -16.07
C CYS A 24 0.39 -0.96 -16.20
N MET A 25 0.42 0.38 -16.12
CA MET A 25 1.66 1.12 -16.04
C MET A 25 2.24 0.93 -14.63
N THR A 26 3.44 0.37 -14.52
CA THR A 26 4.22 0.46 -13.28
C THR A 26 4.63 1.93 -13.14
N SER A 27 4.21 2.58 -12.05
CA SER A 27 4.55 3.99 -11.79
C SER A 27 6.07 4.19 -11.83
N GLU A 28 6.48 5.34 -12.38
CA GLU A 28 7.87 5.75 -12.59
C GLU A 28 8.72 5.91 -11.30
N SER A 29 8.10 5.77 -10.12
CA SER A 29 8.74 5.98 -8.80
C SER A 29 9.61 4.82 -8.29
N GLY A 30 9.99 3.87 -9.15
CA GLY A 30 10.66 2.64 -8.70
C GLY A 30 9.71 1.70 -7.93
N TRP A 31 10.24 0.62 -7.38
CA TRP A 31 9.41 -0.44 -6.77
C TRP A 31 8.86 -0.11 -5.38
N PHE A 32 9.45 0.86 -4.67
CA PHE A 32 9.03 1.33 -3.35
C PHE A 32 8.82 2.84 -3.37
N ASN A 33 7.65 3.28 -2.91
CA ASN A 33 7.36 4.69 -2.70
C ASN A 33 6.81 4.88 -1.28
N PRO A 34 7.54 5.56 -0.38
CA PRO A 34 7.12 5.73 1.01
C PRO A 34 5.85 6.58 1.19
N THR A 35 5.36 7.22 0.13
CA THR A 35 4.16 8.07 0.18
C THR A 35 2.86 7.32 -0.12
N THR A 36 2.90 6.02 -0.45
CA THR A 36 1.71 5.25 -0.88
C THR A 36 0.99 4.53 0.27
N SER A 37 1.02 5.10 1.48
CA SER A 37 0.31 4.55 2.63
C SER A 37 -1.20 4.76 2.51
N ILE A 38 -1.98 3.69 2.63
CA ILE A 38 -3.45 3.76 2.57
C ILE A 38 -4.13 2.64 3.37
N ASP A 39 -5.16 3.01 4.12
CA ASP A 39 -6.18 2.10 4.67
C ASP A 39 -7.50 2.26 3.91
N ALA A 40 -7.65 1.48 2.84
CA ALA A 40 -8.88 1.45 2.05
C ALA A 40 -10.00 0.63 2.72
N ALA A 41 -9.64 -0.25 3.68
CA ALA A 41 -10.60 -1.03 4.44
C ALA A 41 -11.35 -0.21 5.49
N ASN A 42 -10.80 0.94 5.90
CA ASN A 42 -11.32 1.81 6.96
C ASN A 42 -11.60 1.01 8.23
N LEU A 43 -10.55 0.41 8.79
CA LEU A 43 -10.68 -0.52 9.91
C LEU A 43 -11.31 0.15 11.13
N SER A 44 -12.07 -0.62 11.92
CA SER A 44 -12.48 -0.16 13.24
C SER A 44 -11.25 0.03 14.13
N PRO A 45 -11.31 0.91 15.17
CA PRO A 45 -10.18 1.14 16.07
C PRO A 45 -9.63 -0.14 16.71
N SER A 46 -10.51 -1.10 17.05
CA SER A 46 -10.11 -2.39 17.64
C SER A 46 -9.41 -3.31 16.62
N ALA A 47 -9.91 -3.37 15.38
CA ALA A 47 -9.28 -4.16 14.32
C ALA A 47 -7.93 -3.55 13.93
N ALA A 48 -7.88 -2.21 13.78
CA ALA A 48 -6.66 -1.45 13.50
C ALA A 48 -5.57 -1.74 14.54
N SER A 49 -5.89 -1.65 15.84
CA SER A 49 -4.93 -1.91 16.92
C SER A 49 -4.37 -3.34 16.90
N ILE A 50 -5.21 -4.35 16.68
CA ILE A 50 -4.75 -5.75 16.62
C ILE A 50 -3.88 -6.00 15.39
N VAL A 51 -4.30 -5.55 14.20
CA VAL A 51 -3.55 -5.75 12.95
C VAL A 51 -2.23 -5.00 13.00
N ALA A 52 -2.23 -3.74 13.45
CA ALA A 52 -1.01 -2.94 13.57
C ALA A 52 -0.02 -3.56 14.57
N GLY A 53 -0.50 -3.98 15.74
CA GLY A 53 0.34 -4.61 16.75
C GLY A 53 1.00 -5.91 16.27
N ASP A 54 0.24 -6.79 15.61
CA ASP A 54 0.78 -8.03 15.03
C ASP A 54 1.81 -7.74 13.94
N MET A 55 1.48 -6.86 12.98
CA MET A 55 2.37 -6.53 11.87
C MET A 55 3.67 -5.85 12.33
N VAL A 56 3.63 -4.98 13.35
CA VAL A 56 4.84 -4.35 13.92
C VAL A 56 5.69 -5.36 14.68
N ALA A 57 5.07 -6.30 15.41
CA ALA A 57 5.82 -7.38 16.04
C ALA A 57 6.62 -8.16 14.97
N LYS A 58 6.00 -8.48 13.83
CA LYS A 58 6.68 -9.11 12.69
C LYS A 58 7.71 -8.24 12.01
N LEU A 59 7.47 -6.94 11.91
CA LEU A 59 8.46 -5.99 11.42
C LEU A 59 9.73 -6.02 12.29
N SER A 60 9.57 -5.99 13.61
CA SER A 60 10.68 -5.97 14.56
C SER A 60 11.57 -7.22 14.48
N GLU A 61 11.00 -8.38 14.14
CA GLU A 61 11.74 -9.63 13.92
C GLU A 61 12.69 -9.53 12.71
N HIS A 62 12.40 -8.67 11.74
CA HIS A 62 13.16 -8.54 10.49
C HIS A 62 14.04 -7.28 10.40
N VAL A 63 13.60 -6.15 10.98
CA VAL A 63 14.34 -4.88 10.94
C VAL A 63 15.03 -4.55 12.26
N GLY A 64 14.78 -5.35 13.31
CA GLY A 64 15.27 -5.14 14.67
C GLY A 64 14.47 -4.07 15.41
N ALA A 65 14.11 -4.33 16.67
CA ALA A 65 13.37 -3.39 17.51
C ALA A 65 14.20 -2.14 17.83
N GLY A 66 13.61 -0.94 17.66
CA GLY A 66 14.24 0.34 18.02
C GLY A 66 15.55 0.66 17.30
N THR A 67 15.82 0.06 16.14
CA THR A 67 17.07 0.22 15.39
C THR A 67 17.18 1.55 14.63
N GLY A 68 16.13 2.38 14.61
CA GLY A 68 16.14 3.66 13.91
C GLY A 68 14.82 4.43 14.01
N THR A 69 14.73 5.50 13.21
CA THR A 69 13.54 6.32 13.07
C THR A 69 12.72 5.84 11.88
N ILE A 70 11.47 5.45 12.12
CA ILE A 70 10.52 5.11 11.07
C ILE A 70 10.00 6.41 10.45
N SER A 71 10.18 6.54 9.14
CA SER A 71 9.57 7.61 8.36
C SER A 71 8.27 7.09 7.76
N LEU A 72 7.14 7.59 8.27
CA LEU A 72 5.80 7.09 7.96
C LEU A 72 4.97 8.24 7.37
N LYS A 73 4.35 8.03 6.21
CA LYS A 73 3.29 8.90 5.73
C LYS A 73 1.97 8.41 6.32
N ALA A 74 1.41 9.11 7.31
CA ALA A 74 0.07 8.80 7.80
C ALA A 74 -1.01 9.27 6.81
N ASP A 75 -2.10 8.51 6.70
CA ASP A 75 -3.33 8.88 5.95
C ASP A 75 -4.49 9.32 6.87
N ASN A 76 -4.22 9.51 8.17
CA ASN A 76 -5.19 9.82 9.24
C ASN A 76 -6.25 8.72 9.50
N SER A 77 -6.06 7.50 9.00
CA SER A 77 -6.90 6.36 9.36
C SER A 77 -6.66 5.89 10.80
N GLU A 78 -7.63 5.14 11.35
CA GLU A 78 -7.45 4.41 12.62
C GLU A 78 -6.25 3.47 12.56
N PHE A 79 -5.98 2.85 11.40
CA PHE A 79 -4.81 2.03 11.20
C PHE A 79 -3.50 2.83 11.29
N ALA A 80 -3.43 4.02 10.69
CA ALA A 80 -2.24 4.88 10.76
C ALA A 80 -1.87 5.21 12.21
N LEU A 81 -2.86 5.63 13.00
CA LEU A 81 -2.68 5.98 14.41
C LEU A 81 -2.26 4.76 15.24
N ALA A 82 -2.90 3.61 15.01
CA ALA A 82 -2.56 2.36 15.68
C ALA A 82 -1.15 1.86 15.30
N LEU A 83 -0.76 2.01 14.04
CA LEU A 83 0.56 1.65 13.54
C LEU A 83 1.64 2.49 14.18
N GLU A 84 1.47 3.82 14.21
CA GLU A 84 2.41 4.72 14.89
C GLU A 84 2.55 4.35 16.38
N SER A 85 1.43 4.17 17.08
CA SER A 85 1.45 3.79 18.50
C SER A 85 2.18 2.46 18.72
N SER A 86 1.95 1.48 17.84
CA SER A 86 2.59 0.17 17.93
C SER A 86 4.09 0.26 17.66
N LEU A 87 4.52 1.03 16.67
CA LEU A 87 5.93 1.28 16.37
C LEU A 87 6.65 1.94 17.56
N ARG A 88 6.06 2.97 18.16
CA ARG A 88 6.60 3.61 19.36
C ARG A 88 6.68 2.63 20.54
N GLY A 89 5.66 1.78 20.72
CA GLY A 89 5.66 0.73 21.73
C GLY A 89 6.77 -0.31 21.57
N TRP A 90 7.20 -0.57 20.33
CA TRP A 90 8.34 -1.44 20.00
C TRP A 90 9.70 -0.72 20.01
N GLY A 91 9.75 0.54 20.45
CA GLY A 91 10.97 1.31 20.66
C GLY A 91 11.46 2.10 19.44
N TYR A 92 10.70 2.16 18.35
CA TYR A 92 11.03 3.04 17.22
C TYR A 92 10.70 4.50 17.54
N ALA A 93 11.53 5.42 17.07
CA ALA A 93 11.08 6.78 16.83
C ALA A 93 10.21 6.80 15.56
N VAL A 94 9.19 7.65 15.50
CA VAL A 94 8.36 7.84 14.30
C VAL A 94 8.35 9.31 13.93
N ALA A 95 8.65 9.60 12.67
CA ALA A 95 8.62 10.92 12.04
C ALA A 95 7.72 10.89 10.80
N GLU A 96 7.08 12.03 10.49
CA GLU A 96 6.29 12.16 9.27
C GLU A 96 7.20 12.04 8.03
N ALA A 97 6.68 11.45 6.95
CA ALA A 97 7.45 11.22 5.73
C ALA A 97 7.98 12.49 5.04
N ASP A 98 7.30 13.63 5.22
CA ASP A 98 7.71 14.95 4.70
C ASP A 98 8.70 15.69 5.60
N GLN A 99 8.94 15.20 6.81
CA GLN A 99 9.96 15.72 7.70
C GLN A 99 11.29 15.02 7.42
N GLN A 100 12.38 15.77 7.29
CA GLN A 100 13.72 15.18 7.24
C GLN A 100 14.15 14.83 8.67
N PRO A 101 14.08 13.55 9.09
CA PRO A 101 14.39 13.18 10.46
C PRO A 101 15.88 13.36 10.70
N LEU A 102 16.24 13.91 11.87
CA LEU A 102 17.64 14.00 12.31
C LEU A 102 18.01 12.66 12.96
N GLY A 103 19.02 11.96 12.42
CA GLY A 103 19.53 10.70 12.94
C GLY A 103 20.20 9.83 11.87
N ASP A 104 21.02 8.86 12.27
CA ASP A 104 21.87 8.09 11.35
C ASP A 104 21.14 6.94 10.63
N THR A 105 19.95 6.52 11.08
CA THR A 105 19.20 5.42 10.45
C THR A 105 17.72 5.77 10.33
N ILE A 106 17.30 6.11 9.11
CA ILE A 106 15.91 6.36 8.73
C ILE A 106 15.39 5.13 8.00
N ILE A 107 14.28 4.58 8.47
CA ILE A 107 13.61 3.41 7.90
C ILE A 107 12.28 3.90 7.29
N PRO A 108 12.21 4.18 5.98
CA PRO A 108 10.95 4.53 5.37
C PRO A 108 10.00 3.33 5.36
N LEU A 109 8.76 3.55 5.77
CA LEU A 109 7.72 2.54 5.91
C LEU A 109 6.45 3.00 5.19
N ALA A 110 5.93 2.15 4.31
CA ALA A 110 4.60 2.29 3.73
C ALA A 110 3.70 1.14 4.16
N TYR A 111 2.38 1.35 4.13
CA TYR A 111 1.40 0.30 4.35
C TYR A 111 0.29 0.28 3.31
N THR A 112 -0.32 -0.88 3.12
CA THR A 112 -1.60 -1.00 2.41
C THR A 112 -2.50 -1.90 3.23
N ILE A 113 -3.68 -1.39 3.56
CA ILE A 113 -4.75 -2.18 4.15
C ILE A 113 -5.93 -2.19 3.18
N ASP A 114 -6.31 -3.39 2.76
CA ASP A 114 -7.48 -3.64 1.93
C ASP A 114 -8.40 -4.64 2.62
N SER A 115 -9.65 -4.72 2.17
CA SER A 115 -10.57 -5.75 2.64
C SER A 115 -11.47 -6.25 1.53
N ASP A 116 -11.74 -7.55 1.54
CA ASP A 116 -12.74 -8.19 0.68
C ASP A 116 -13.41 -9.34 1.43
N ALA A 117 -14.73 -9.45 1.30
CA ALA A 117 -15.54 -10.49 1.94
C ALA A 117 -15.25 -10.68 3.47
N GLY A 118 -14.99 -9.58 4.19
CA GLY A 118 -14.68 -9.60 5.63
C GLY A 118 -13.27 -10.07 5.98
N GLN A 119 -12.45 -10.42 4.99
CA GLN A 119 -11.01 -10.60 5.16
C GLN A 119 -10.30 -9.27 5.01
N ILE A 120 -9.27 -9.06 5.82
CA ILE A 120 -8.39 -7.90 5.79
C ILE A 120 -7.04 -8.36 5.24
N PHE A 121 -6.51 -7.63 4.29
CA PHE A 121 -5.18 -7.83 3.70
C PHE A 121 -4.28 -6.72 4.20
N ALA A 122 -3.31 -7.06 5.06
CA ALA A 122 -2.36 -6.08 5.58
C ALA A 122 -1.00 -6.28 4.94
N ARG A 123 -0.39 -5.20 4.49
CA ARG A 123 0.98 -5.17 3.99
C ARG A 123 1.76 -4.02 4.60
N LEU A 124 2.99 -4.30 5.05
CA LEU A 124 4.00 -3.32 5.45
C LEU A 124 5.20 -3.44 4.52
N THR A 125 5.73 -2.33 4.04
CA THR A 125 6.86 -2.33 3.10
C THR A 125 7.92 -1.32 3.53
N THR A 126 9.16 -1.78 3.59
CA THR A 126 10.38 -0.96 3.67
C THR A 126 11.25 -1.23 2.43
N PRO A 127 12.36 -0.52 2.20
CA PRO A 127 13.27 -0.79 1.08
C PRO A 127 13.92 -2.18 1.10
N THR A 128 13.97 -2.87 2.23
CA THR A 128 14.66 -4.17 2.33
C THR A 128 13.73 -5.32 2.67
N VAL A 129 12.55 -5.05 3.24
CA VAL A 129 11.58 -6.09 3.61
C VAL A 129 10.15 -5.66 3.31
N GLU A 130 9.36 -6.60 2.83
CA GLU A 130 7.91 -6.49 2.72
C GLU A 130 7.26 -7.64 3.49
N LEU A 131 6.29 -7.30 4.33
CA LEU A 131 5.52 -8.23 5.14
C LEU A 131 4.07 -8.17 4.71
N ALA A 132 3.44 -9.33 4.51
CA ALA A 132 2.02 -9.41 4.21
C ALA A 132 1.35 -10.51 5.03
N ARG A 133 0.12 -10.26 5.48
CA ARG A 133 -0.68 -11.23 6.23
C ARG A 133 -2.17 -10.96 6.03
N THR A 134 -2.98 -12.01 6.04
CA THR A 134 -4.44 -11.91 6.03
C THR A 134 -5.04 -12.10 7.41
N TYR A 135 -6.16 -11.43 7.65
CA TYR A 135 -6.93 -11.51 8.88
C TYR A 135 -8.42 -11.69 8.56
N GLN A 136 -9.15 -12.29 9.47
CA GLN A 136 -10.60 -12.28 9.50
C GLN A 136 -11.07 -11.15 10.41
N ALA A 137 -11.94 -10.27 9.92
CA ALA A 137 -12.64 -9.33 10.78
C ALA A 137 -13.59 -10.08 11.73
N THR A 138 -13.59 -9.69 13.00
CA THR A 138 -14.39 -10.27 14.08
C THR A 138 -15.12 -9.17 14.84
N PRO A 139 -16.18 -9.48 15.62
CA PRO A 139 -16.87 -8.46 16.42
C PRO A 139 -15.97 -7.70 17.40
N THR A 140 -14.86 -8.31 17.82
CA THR A 140 -13.91 -7.74 18.78
C THR A 140 -12.66 -7.14 18.12
N GLY A 141 -12.53 -7.17 16.80
CA GLY A 141 -11.36 -6.69 16.07
C GLY A 141 -10.99 -7.60 14.90
N ALA A 142 -9.80 -8.20 14.91
CA ALA A 142 -9.32 -9.07 13.82
C ALA A 142 -8.57 -10.30 14.36
N SER A 143 -8.53 -11.39 13.59
CA SER A 143 -7.73 -12.59 13.89
C SER A 143 -6.93 -13.02 12.66
N PRO A 144 -5.63 -13.34 12.78
CA PRO A 144 -4.84 -13.84 11.66
C PRO A 144 -5.46 -15.08 11.02
N THR A 145 -5.50 -15.12 9.68
CA THR A 145 -5.94 -16.29 8.89
C THR A 145 -4.82 -16.91 8.07
N SER A 146 -3.68 -16.24 7.95
CA SER A 146 -2.48 -16.77 7.31
C SER A 146 -1.24 -16.65 8.21
N PRO A 147 -0.17 -17.43 7.93
CA PRO A 147 1.19 -17.07 8.31
C PRO A 147 1.59 -15.69 7.73
N VAL A 148 2.68 -15.11 8.24
CA VAL A 148 3.27 -13.90 7.62
C VAL A 148 4.07 -14.32 6.39
N SER A 149 3.80 -13.66 5.27
CA SER A 149 4.64 -13.71 4.07
C SER A 149 5.74 -12.66 4.20
N VAL A 150 6.97 -13.05 3.89
CA VAL A 150 8.16 -12.19 3.99
C VAL A 150 8.86 -12.16 2.64
N LEU A 151 9.08 -10.96 2.11
CA LEU A 151 9.88 -10.73 0.92
C LEU A 151 11.06 -9.84 1.28
N THR A 152 12.26 -10.42 1.30
CA THR A 152 13.52 -9.70 1.54
C THR A 152 14.16 -9.33 0.22
N ARG A 153 14.68 -8.12 0.12
CA ARG A 153 15.39 -7.60 -1.04
C ARG A 153 16.81 -7.22 -0.64
N THR A 154 17.77 -7.62 -1.46
CA THR A 154 19.14 -7.15 -1.37
C THR A 154 19.22 -5.79 -2.06
N VAL A 155 19.69 -4.78 -1.33
CA VAL A 155 19.96 -3.44 -1.85
C VAL A 155 21.43 -3.29 -2.25
#